data_AF-A0A4Z2G8L1-F1
#
_entry.id   AF-A0A4Z2G8L1-F1
#
_cell.length_a   1.000
_cell.length_b   1.000
_cell.length_c   1.000
_cell.angle_alpha   90.00
_cell.angle_beta   90.00
_cell.angle_gamma   90.00
#
_symmetry.space_group_name_H-M   'P 1'
#
loop_
_entity.id
_entity.type
_entity.pdbx_description
1 polymer ?
#
loop_
_entity_poly.entity_id
_entity_poly.type
_entity_poly.pdbx_seq_one_letter_code
_entity_poly.pdbx_strand_id
1 'polypeptide(L)'
;MWLKSWRPIGRHASEHCRVPEVNTHGAVLCDSQEVSNLYDMFHMRNCLHRRAYQHKVGNIIETMITEAFLKADQHMKFEGSGGKMFTLSTAIDDMEAYTKLTDNVFELILNSSDPDLKDSREILRNVVCRRLYKCLGQTQADKPRSATQEDILSWEAALAHSILQSGAQDVRLQPEDFLVSVIDMDYGMKDKNPVNNVHFYCKDDPDKAVQIRKNQVSKLLPEQFAEQLIRVYCKKTDERSLEAAKKHFVQWCMDENFSKPQDGDVIAPELTPLKASWAVKDEDEEEGEGKKKEGGRDLNHGNGPKKARTQLFKR
;
A
#
# COMPACT_ATOMS: atom_id res chain seq x y z
N MET A 1 -2.62 -27.36 -10.72
CA MET A 1 -1.18 -27.24 -11.03
C MET A 1 -0.41 -26.29 -10.10
N TRP A 2 -1.09 -25.48 -9.25
CA TRP A 2 -0.44 -24.48 -8.37
C TRP A 2 -0.12 -24.95 -6.93
N LEU A 3 -0.69 -26.07 -6.47
CA LEU A 3 -0.45 -26.62 -5.12
C LEU A 3 0.89 -27.36 -4.95
N LYS A 4 1.68 -27.53 -6.02
CA LYS A 4 2.95 -28.25 -5.99
C LYS A 4 4.18 -27.34 -5.84
N SER A 5 4.09 -26.02 -6.08
CA SER A 5 5.26 -25.13 -5.97
C SER A 5 5.45 -24.47 -4.61
N TRP A 6 4.48 -24.56 -3.69
CA TRP A 6 4.58 -24.01 -2.33
C TRP A 6 5.12 -25.01 -1.30
N ARG A 7 5.03 -26.32 -1.57
CA ARG A 7 5.55 -27.37 -0.68
C ARG A 7 7.09 -27.41 -0.50
N PRO A 8 7.94 -26.92 -1.42
CA PRO A 8 9.39 -26.91 -1.19
C PRO A 8 9.83 -25.82 -0.22
N ILE A 9 9.27 -24.60 -0.33
CA ILE A 9 9.73 -23.43 0.42
C ILE A 9 9.40 -23.55 1.92
N GLY A 10 8.18 -24.00 2.25
CA GLY A 10 7.78 -24.19 3.64
C GLY A 10 8.52 -25.32 4.37
N ARG A 11 8.94 -26.37 3.64
CA ARG A 11 9.76 -27.45 4.21
C ARG A 11 11.22 -27.04 4.38
N HIS A 12 11.82 -26.37 3.39
CA HIS A 12 13.18 -25.85 3.50
C HIS A 12 13.33 -24.87 4.67
N ALA A 13 12.41 -23.91 4.82
CA ALA A 13 12.48 -22.97 5.93
C ALA A 13 12.36 -23.69 7.29
N SER A 14 11.49 -24.70 7.41
CA SER A 14 11.37 -25.48 8.64
C SER A 14 12.61 -26.31 8.98
N GLU A 15 13.34 -26.80 7.96
CA GLU A 15 14.58 -27.58 8.12
C GLU A 15 15.74 -26.69 8.63
N HIS A 16 15.68 -25.39 8.36
CA HIS A 16 16.68 -24.41 8.78
C HIS A 16 16.29 -23.65 10.06
N CYS A 17 15.23 -24.07 10.76
CA CYS A 17 14.77 -23.49 12.02
C CYS A 17 15.03 -24.43 13.20
N ARG A 18 15.38 -23.87 14.37
CA ARG A 18 15.66 -24.62 15.60
C ARG A 18 15.16 -23.88 16.83
N VAL A 19 15.01 -24.60 17.94
CA VAL A 19 14.79 -24.00 19.27
C VAL A 19 16.03 -24.32 20.10
N PRO A 20 16.73 -23.33 20.67
CA PRO A 20 17.96 -23.58 21.40
C PRO A 20 17.65 -24.17 22.78
N GLU A 21 18.50 -25.08 23.27
CA GLU A 21 18.29 -25.80 24.54
C GLU A 21 18.28 -24.85 25.75
N VAL A 22 19.10 -23.81 25.70
CA VAL A 22 19.23 -22.80 26.76
C VAL A 22 18.48 -21.54 26.34
N ASN A 23 17.15 -21.57 26.40
CA ASN A 23 16.34 -20.38 26.16
C ASN A 23 15.38 -20.12 27.32
N THR A 24 15.58 -19.01 28.02
CA THR A 24 14.65 -18.54 29.05
C THR A 24 13.31 -18.07 28.47
N HIS A 25 13.20 -17.90 27.14
CA HIS A 25 11.99 -17.39 26.47
C HIS A 25 11.53 -18.15 25.19
N GLY A 26 12.09 -19.32 24.86
CA GLY A 26 11.54 -20.21 23.83
C GLY A 26 11.51 -19.67 22.38
N ALA A 27 12.41 -18.75 22.00
CA ALA A 27 12.46 -18.20 20.65
C ALA A 27 13.01 -19.20 19.62
N VAL A 28 12.41 -19.24 18.42
CA VAL A 28 12.90 -19.99 17.25
C VAL A 28 14.09 -19.25 16.62
N LEU A 29 15.17 -19.98 16.35
CA LEU A 29 16.35 -19.51 15.62
C LEU A 29 16.29 -19.96 14.16
N CYS A 30 16.64 -19.07 13.24
CA CYS A 30 16.79 -19.38 11.81
C CYS A 30 18.28 -19.53 11.43
N ASP A 31 18.62 -20.35 10.45
CA ASP A 31 19.99 -20.37 9.91
C ASP A 31 20.35 -18.99 9.36
N SER A 32 21.50 -18.46 9.75
CA SER A 32 22.06 -17.19 9.27
C SER A 32 22.09 -17.06 7.73
N GLN A 33 22.20 -18.17 7.00
CA GLN A 33 22.20 -18.18 5.52
C GLN A 33 20.83 -17.81 4.93
N GLU A 34 19.75 -17.93 5.70
CA GLU A 34 18.38 -17.67 5.27
C GLU A 34 17.95 -16.20 5.45
N VAL A 35 18.85 -15.32 5.92
CA VAL A 35 18.52 -13.90 6.15
C VAL A 35 18.01 -13.20 4.89
N SER A 36 18.60 -13.49 3.73
CA SER A 36 18.15 -12.94 2.44
C SER A 36 16.77 -13.47 2.07
N ASN A 37 16.51 -14.76 2.31
CA ASN A 37 15.20 -15.38 2.04
C ASN A 37 14.09 -14.77 2.90
N LEU A 38 14.39 -14.34 4.13
CA LEU A 38 13.44 -13.60 4.97
C LEU A 38 13.11 -12.22 4.37
N TYR A 39 14.09 -11.49 3.87
CA TYR A 39 13.83 -10.23 3.16
C TYR A 39 12.98 -10.47 1.91
N ASP A 40 13.29 -11.50 1.13
CA ASP A 40 12.52 -11.88 -0.07
C ASP A 40 11.07 -12.27 0.28
N MET A 41 10.84 -12.91 1.42
CA MET A 41 9.49 -13.23 1.91
C MET A 41 8.67 -11.95 2.15
N PHE A 42 9.24 -10.94 2.83
CA PHE A 42 8.53 -9.67 3.04
C PHE A 42 8.38 -8.86 1.76
N HIS A 43 9.36 -8.93 0.85
CA HIS A 43 9.24 -8.35 -0.49
C HIS A 43 8.09 -9.00 -1.28
N MET A 44 7.96 -10.33 -1.20
CA MET A 44 6.86 -11.08 -1.82
C MET A 44 5.50 -10.69 -1.22
N ARG A 45 5.41 -10.55 0.11
CA ARG A 45 4.21 -10.02 0.77
C ARG A 45 3.82 -8.66 0.16
N ASN A 46 4.77 -7.73 0.08
CA ASN A 46 4.52 -6.40 -0.50
C ASN A 46 4.04 -6.50 -1.96
N CYS A 47 4.66 -7.36 -2.77
CA CYS A 47 4.26 -7.61 -4.15
C CYS A 47 2.83 -8.15 -4.27
N LEU A 48 2.42 -9.09 -3.41
CA LEU A 48 1.05 -9.60 -3.37
C LEU A 48 0.05 -8.51 -2.97
N HIS A 49 0.37 -7.70 -1.97
CA HIS A 49 -0.47 -6.56 -1.61
C HIS A 49 -0.62 -5.58 -2.78
N ARG A 50 0.45 -5.16 -3.44
CA ARG A 50 0.38 -4.21 -4.56
C ARG A 50 -0.41 -4.73 -5.76
N ARG A 51 -0.24 -6.01 -6.10
CA ARG A 51 -0.78 -6.59 -7.33
C ARG A 51 -2.20 -7.14 -7.16
N ALA A 52 -2.52 -7.65 -5.97
CA ALA A 52 -3.78 -8.36 -5.73
C ALA A 52 -4.60 -7.71 -4.62
N TYR A 53 -4.12 -7.73 -3.37
CA TYR A 53 -4.96 -7.38 -2.20
C TYR A 53 -5.35 -5.91 -2.15
N GLN A 54 -4.51 -5.02 -2.69
CA GLN A 54 -4.74 -3.58 -2.75
C GLN A 54 -4.98 -3.09 -4.17
N HIS A 55 -5.41 -4.00 -5.06
CA HIS A 55 -5.70 -3.69 -6.44
C HIS A 55 -6.85 -2.67 -6.52
N LYS A 56 -6.64 -1.58 -7.25
CA LYS A 56 -7.60 -0.45 -7.34
C LYS A 56 -9.04 -0.86 -7.65
N VAL A 57 -9.24 -1.89 -8.48
CA VAL A 57 -10.58 -2.36 -8.81
C VAL A 57 -11.13 -3.35 -7.78
N GLY A 58 -10.27 -4.05 -7.04
CA GLY A 58 -10.71 -4.89 -5.92
C GLY A 58 -11.22 -4.02 -4.77
N ASN A 59 -10.39 -3.09 -4.32
CA ASN A 59 -10.72 -2.18 -3.22
C ASN A 59 -12.03 -1.40 -3.49
N ILE A 60 -12.25 -0.90 -4.71
CA ILE A 60 -13.47 -0.15 -5.00
C ILE A 60 -14.73 -1.03 -4.99
N ILE A 61 -14.62 -2.30 -5.37
CA ILE A 61 -15.73 -3.26 -5.25
C ILE A 61 -16.02 -3.52 -3.78
N GLU A 62 -15.00 -3.72 -2.95
CA GLU A 62 -15.15 -3.88 -1.50
C GLU A 62 -15.81 -2.66 -0.87
N THR A 63 -15.43 -1.44 -1.28
CA THR A 63 -16.08 -0.20 -0.85
C THR A 63 -17.54 -0.15 -1.27
N MET A 64 -17.88 -0.51 -2.51
CA MET A 64 -19.28 -0.54 -2.98
C MET A 64 -20.10 -1.59 -2.23
N ILE A 65 -19.56 -2.78 -1.97
CA ILE A 65 -20.24 -3.81 -1.17
C ILE A 65 -20.46 -3.32 0.26
N THR A 66 -19.46 -2.67 0.85
CA THR A 66 -19.57 -2.06 2.19
C THR A 66 -20.65 -0.99 2.23
N GLU A 67 -20.72 -0.10 1.23
CA GLU A 67 -21.76 0.92 1.10
C GLU A 67 -23.16 0.28 1.00
N ALA A 68 -23.30 -0.80 0.24
CA ALA A 68 -24.55 -1.55 0.14
C ALA A 68 -24.95 -2.20 1.47
N PHE A 69 -24.00 -2.77 2.21
CA PHE A 69 -24.25 -3.40 3.51
C PHE A 69 -24.62 -2.38 4.57
N LEU A 70 -23.97 -1.21 4.61
CA LEU A 70 -24.35 -0.11 5.50
C LEU A 70 -25.80 0.33 5.28
N LYS A 71 -26.22 0.43 4.01
CA LYS A 71 -27.60 0.76 3.65
C LYS A 71 -28.59 -0.37 3.96
N ALA A 72 -28.15 -1.63 3.98
CA ALA A 72 -28.99 -2.79 4.26
C ALA A 72 -29.10 -3.12 5.76
N ASP A 73 -28.19 -2.59 6.59
CA ASP A 73 -27.98 -3.00 7.98
C ASP A 73 -29.26 -3.01 8.83
N GLN A 74 -30.05 -1.94 8.74
CA GLN A 74 -31.26 -1.81 9.55
C GLN A 74 -32.39 -2.75 9.13
N HIS A 75 -32.38 -3.19 7.87
CA HIS A 75 -33.46 -3.95 7.23
C HIS A 75 -33.19 -5.46 7.23
N MET A 76 -31.94 -5.87 7.35
CA MET A 76 -31.59 -7.29 7.49
C MET A 76 -31.61 -7.72 8.95
N LYS A 77 -32.22 -8.89 9.22
CA LYS A 77 -32.31 -9.47 10.56
C LYS A 77 -31.87 -10.93 10.55
N PHE A 78 -31.07 -11.31 11.52
CA PHE A 78 -30.56 -12.66 11.75
C PHE A 78 -30.99 -13.11 13.14
N GLU A 79 -31.65 -14.26 13.20
CA GLU A 79 -32.04 -14.85 14.48
C GLU A 79 -30.80 -15.41 15.18
N GLY A 80 -30.56 -14.97 16.42
CA GLY A 80 -29.53 -15.45 17.31
C GLY A 80 -30.11 -16.13 18.55
N SER A 81 -29.31 -16.21 19.60
CA SER A 81 -29.65 -16.96 20.82
C SER A 81 -30.98 -16.51 21.43
N GLY A 82 -31.86 -17.48 21.72
CA GLY A 82 -33.15 -17.23 22.36
C GLY A 82 -34.15 -16.47 21.48
N GLY A 83 -34.03 -16.56 20.15
CA GLY A 83 -34.95 -15.95 19.19
C GLY A 83 -34.78 -14.44 19.04
N LYS A 84 -33.68 -13.87 19.55
CA LYS A 84 -33.38 -12.43 19.41
C LYS A 84 -32.90 -12.13 17.99
N MET A 85 -33.31 -10.99 17.45
CA MET A 85 -32.95 -10.58 16.09
C MET A 85 -31.80 -9.57 16.12
N PHE A 86 -30.78 -9.83 15.31
CA PHE A 86 -29.57 -9.00 15.16
C PHE A 86 -29.46 -8.46 13.74
N THR A 87 -28.86 -7.28 13.57
CA THR A 87 -28.52 -6.67 12.27
C THR A 87 -27.20 -7.20 11.72
N LEU A 88 -26.76 -6.73 10.55
CA LEU A 88 -25.43 -7.05 10.02
C LEU A 88 -24.34 -6.59 11.01
N SER A 89 -24.48 -5.37 11.52
CA SER A 89 -23.53 -4.72 12.43
C SER A 89 -23.51 -5.31 13.84
N THR A 90 -24.64 -5.81 14.33
CA THR A 90 -24.77 -6.33 15.72
C THR A 90 -24.69 -7.85 15.82
N ALA A 91 -24.65 -8.57 14.69
CA ALA A 91 -24.50 -10.03 14.70
C ALA A 91 -23.19 -10.50 15.36
N ILE A 92 -22.14 -9.66 15.37
CA ILE A 92 -20.87 -9.97 16.06
C ILE A 92 -21.03 -10.20 17.57
N ASP A 93 -22.11 -9.67 18.17
CA ASP A 93 -22.38 -9.75 19.61
C ASP A 93 -23.05 -11.09 20.00
N ASP A 94 -23.46 -11.92 19.03
CA ASP A 94 -24.09 -13.22 19.26
C ASP A 94 -23.59 -14.28 18.26
N MET A 95 -22.95 -15.34 18.76
CA MET A 95 -22.33 -16.35 17.88
C MET A 95 -23.33 -17.17 17.07
N GLU A 96 -24.57 -17.31 17.54
CA GLU A 96 -25.60 -18.02 16.78
C GLU A 96 -26.05 -17.19 15.56
N ALA A 97 -26.23 -15.88 15.73
CA ALA A 97 -26.46 -14.95 14.64
C ALA A 97 -25.21 -14.84 13.72
N TYR A 98 -24.02 -14.68 14.29
CA TYR A 98 -22.77 -14.52 13.53
C TYR A 98 -22.46 -15.72 12.63
N THR A 99 -22.74 -16.94 13.08
CA THR A 99 -22.54 -18.16 12.29
C THR A 99 -23.40 -18.18 11.01
N LYS A 100 -24.56 -17.51 11.04
CA LYS A 100 -25.47 -17.37 9.88
C LYS A 100 -25.05 -16.21 8.96
N LEU A 101 -24.20 -15.30 9.44
CA LEU A 101 -23.69 -14.16 8.68
C LEU A 101 -22.51 -14.58 7.81
N THR A 102 -22.78 -14.80 6.52
CA THR A 102 -21.80 -15.22 5.52
C THR A 102 -21.93 -14.38 4.25
N ASP A 103 -21.07 -14.62 3.25
CA ASP A 103 -21.14 -13.99 1.94
C ASP A 103 -22.52 -14.13 1.25
N ASN A 104 -23.36 -15.08 1.69
CA ASN A 104 -24.75 -15.21 1.24
C ASN A 104 -25.58 -13.93 1.42
N VAL A 105 -25.21 -13.04 2.35
CA VAL A 105 -25.82 -11.72 2.51
C VAL A 105 -25.85 -10.94 1.21
N PHE A 106 -24.80 -11.05 0.39
CA PHE A 106 -24.74 -10.41 -0.92
C PHE A 106 -25.92 -10.84 -1.79
N GLU A 107 -26.17 -12.14 -1.90
CA GLU A 107 -27.25 -12.72 -2.70
C GLU A 107 -28.64 -12.41 -2.10
N LEU A 108 -28.76 -12.40 -0.78
CA LEU A 108 -30.01 -12.05 -0.10
C LEU A 108 -30.45 -10.62 -0.42
N ILE A 109 -29.52 -9.65 -0.40
CA ILE A 109 -29.82 -8.26 -0.76
C ILE A 109 -30.12 -8.17 -2.26
N LEU A 110 -29.30 -8.79 -3.11
CA LEU A 110 -29.41 -8.70 -4.56
C LEU A 110 -30.76 -9.22 -5.08
N ASN A 111 -31.26 -10.32 -4.49
CA ASN A 111 -32.50 -10.98 -4.88
C ASN A 111 -33.73 -10.55 -4.05
N SER A 112 -33.55 -9.66 -3.07
CA SER A 112 -34.66 -9.15 -2.26
C SER A 112 -35.66 -8.35 -3.10
N SER A 113 -36.95 -8.50 -2.79
CA SER A 113 -38.04 -7.67 -3.31
C SER A 113 -38.44 -6.53 -2.37
N ASP A 114 -37.77 -6.41 -1.22
CA ASP A 114 -38.04 -5.38 -0.22
C ASP A 114 -37.74 -3.98 -0.80
N PRO A 115 -38.69 -3.03 -0.73
CA PRO A 115 -38.46 -1.63 -1.10
C PRO A 115 -37.36 -0.95 -0.29
N ASP A 116 -37.20 -1.30 0.99
CA ASP A 116 -36.21 -0.68 1.87
C ASP A 116 -34.77 -1.05 1.47
N LEU A 117 -34.59 -2.24 0.88
CA LEU A 117 -33.30 -2.70 0.35
C LEU A 117 -33.00 -2.22 -1.06
N LYS A 118 -33.82 -1.33 -1.64
CA LYS A 118 -33.68 -0.89 -3.04
C LYS A 118 -32.32 -0.24 -3.32
N ASP A 119 -31.86 0.65 -2.45
CA ASP A 119 -30.60 1.38 -2.68
C ASP A 119 -29.40 0.43 -2.58
N SER A 120 -29.36 -0.43 -1.56
CA SER A 120 -28.34 -1.47 -1.42
C SER A 120 -28.33 -2.41 -2.64
N ARG A 121 -29.51 -2.87 -3.06
CA ARG A 121 -29.67 -3.75 -4.22
C ARG A 121 -29.17 -3.10 -5.50
N GLU A 122 -29.41 -1.81 -5.71
CA GLU A 122 -28.91 -1.09 -6.89
C GLU A 122 -27.37 -1.00 -6.90
N ILE A 123 -26.75 -0.74 -5.74
CA ILE A 123 -25.28 -0.73 -5.63
C ILE A 123 -24.71 -2.12 -5.97
N LEU A 124 -25.27 -3.20 -5.43
CA LEU A 124 -24.81 -4.56 -5.75
C LEU A 124 -25.04 -4.92 -7.22
N ARG A 125 -26.16 -4.50 -7.83
CA ARG A 125 -26.39 -4.64 -9.27
C ARG A 125 -25.34 -3.89 -10.09
N ASN A 126 -24.92 -2.70 -9.65
CA ASN A 126 -23.85 -1.96 -10.30
C ASN A 126 -22.52 -2.72 -10.24
N VAL A 127 -22.22 -3.38 -9.12
CA VAL A 127 -21.04 -4.26 -9.02
C VAL A 127 -21.12 -5.41 -10.03
N VAL A 128 -22.24 -6.14 -10.06
CA VAL A 128 -22.46 -7.28 -10.98
C VAL A 128 -22.38 -6.85 -12.45
N CYS A 129 -23.02 -5.73 -12.80
CA CYS A 129 -23.02 -5.16 -14.15
C CYS A 129 -21.73 -4.39 -14.51
N ARG A 130 -20.72 -4.42 -13.63
CA ARG A 130 -19.44 -3.71 -13.81
C ARG A 130 -19.55 -2.19 -13.97
N ARG A 131 -20.63 -1.59 -13.47
CA ARG A 131 -20.83 -0.13 -13.36
C ARG A 131 -20.19 0.38 -12.08
N LEU A 132 -18.87 0.26 -12.01
CA LEU A 132 -18.07 0.62 -10.83
C LEU A 132 -17.74 2.11 -10.80
N TYR A 133 -17.55 2.64 -9.60
CA TYR A 133 -16.89 3.93 -9.38
C TYR A 133 -15.50 3.93 -10.03
N LYS A 134 -15.05 5.10 -10.50
CA LYS A 134 -13.85 5.21 -11.34
C LYS A 134 -12.67 5.74 -10.55
N CYS A 135 -11.56 5.01 -10.60
CA CYS A 135 -10.29 5.45 -10.03
C CYS A 135 -9.76 6.66 -10.83
N LEU A 136 -9.54 7.79 -10.14
CA LEU A 136 -8.99 8.99 -10.73
C LEU A 136 -7.46 8.95 -10.75
N GLY A 137 -6.87 8.37 -9.71
CA GLY A 137 -5.42 8.22 -9.61
C GLY A 137 -4.98 7.83 -8.20
N GLN A 138 -3.66 7.83 -8.02
CA GLN A 138 -3.00 7.53 -6.76
C GLN A 138 -1.89 8.55 -6.52
N THR A 139 -1.72 8.95 -5.27
CA THR A 139 -0.66 9.84 -4.80
C THR A 139 -0.14 9.37 -3.43
N GLN A 140 0.86 10.07 -2.89
CA GLN A 140 1.48 9.82 -1.59
C GLN A 140 1.75 11.15 -0.90
N ALA A 141 1.63 11.16 0.43
CA ALA A 141 2.08 12.27 1.26
C ALA A 141 3.58 12.13 1.57
N ASP A 142 4.30 13.25 1.70
CA ASP A 142 5.73 13.27 2.05
C ASP A 142 6.04 12.59 3.39
N LYS A 143 5.07 12.58 4.30
CA LYS A 143 5.15 11.89 5.59
C LYS A 143 3.89 11.04 5.78
N PRO A 144 4.02 9.80 6.29
CA PRO A 144 2.86 8.99 6.63
C PRO A 144 1.95 9.74 7.62
N ARG A 145 0.68 9.89 7.28
CA ARG A 145 -0.33 10.48 8.16
C ARG A 145 -1.27 9.38 8.61
N SER A 146 -1.54 9.27 9.91
CA SER A 146 -2.67 8.44 10.37
C SER A 146 -3.95 9.19 9.99
N ALA A 147 -4.48 8.94 8.80
CA ALA A 147 -5.68 9.60 8.33
C ALA A 147 -6.89 9.14 9.15
N THR A 148 -7.49 10.08 9.87
CA THR A 148 -8.76 9.87 10.58
C THR A 148 -9.93 9.95 9.60
N GLN A 149 -11.12 9.55 10.06
CA GLN A 149 -12.33 9.70 9.24
C GLN A 149 -12.62 11.18 8.95
N GLU A 150 -12.33 12.07 9.90
CA GLU A 150 -12.45 13.50 9.74
C GLU A 150 -11.49 14.05 8.67
N ASP A 151 -10.26 13.55 8.61
CA ASP A 151 -9.29 13.91 7.57
C ASP A 151 -9.78 13.49 6.18
N ILE A 152 -10.32 12.27 6.07
CA ILE A 152 -10.87 11.74 4.81
C ILE A 152 -12.03 12.62 4.32
N LEU A 153 -12.97 12.97 5.20
CA LEU A 153 -14.09 13.85 4.86
C LEU A 153 -13.62 15.25 4.47
N SER A 154 -12.60 15.78 5.16
CA SER A 154 -11.98 17.05 4.80
C SER A 154 -11.33 17.01 3.42
N TRP A 155 -10.70 15.90 3.06
CA TRP A 155 -10.11 15.71 1.73
C TRP A 155 -11.15 15.54 0.63
N GLU A 156 -12.24 14.84 0.87
CA GLU A 156 -13.38 14.76 -0.06
C GLU A 156 -13.99 16.15 -0.31
N ALA A 157 -14.11 16.96 0.73
CA ALA A 157 -14.54 18.35 0.61
C ALA A 157 -13.53 19.21 -0.16
N ALA A 158 -12.23 19.10 0.17
CA ALA A 158 -11.17 19.83 -0.52
C ALA A 158 -11.12 19.46 -2.01
N LEU A 159 -11.22 18.18 -2.35
CA LEU A 159 -11.30 17.68 -3.73
C LEU A 159 -12.47 18.33 -4.49
N ALA A 160 -13.65 18.40 -3.89
CA ALA A 160 -14.81 19.02 -4.53
C ALA A 160 -14.64 20.55 -4.72
N HIS A 161 -13.87 21.21 -3.84
CA HIS A 161 -13.64 22.65 -3.86
C HIS A 161 -12.38 23.10 -4.62
N SER A 162 -11.50 22.20 -5.05
CA SER A 162 -10.32 22.54 -5.84
C SER A 162 -10.70 23.32 -7.09
N ILE A 163 -10.34 24.61 -7.13
CA ILE A 163 -10.70 25.54 -8.21
C ILE A 163 -9.73 25.34 -9.37
N LEU A 164 -10.27 25.03 -10.55
CA LEU A 164 -9.49 25.05 -11.79
C LEU A 164 -9.22 26.50 -12.22
N GLN A 165 -7.96 26.90 -12.30
CA GLN A 165 -7.56 28.24 -12.78
C GLN A 165 -7.87 28.47 -14.27
N SER A 166 -8.25 27.43 -15.02
CA SER A 166 -8.67 27.52 -16.42
C SER A 166 -10.14 27.14 -16.60
N GLY A 167 -10.99 28.16 -16.75
CA GLY A 167 -12.18 28.19 -17.63
C GLY A 167 -13.32 27.21 -17.35
N ALA A 168 -14.47 27.79 -16.95
CA ALA A 168 -15.84 27.28 -17.09
C ALA A 168 -16.06 25.76 -16.90
N GLN A 169 -16.36 25.33 -15.68
CA GLN A 169 -17.00 24.04 -15.46
C GLN A 169 -18.53 24.16 -15.55
N ASP A 170 -19.10 23.51 -16.55
CA ASP A 170 -20.53 23.21 -16.61
C ASP A 170 -20.95 22.13 -15.59
N VAL A 171 -19.98 21.43 -14.97
CA VAL A 171 -20.23 20.29 -14.09
C VAL A 171 -19.89 20.65 -12.64
N ARG A 172 -20.90 20.61 -11.77
CA ARG A 172 -20.74 20.79 -10.33
C ARG A 172 -20.51 19.42 -9.66
N LEU A 173 -19.31 19.20 -9.16
CA LEU A 173 -18.96 18.05 -8.31
C LEU A 173 -19.18 18.40 -6.84
N GLN A 174 -19.65 17.45 -6.05
CA GLN A 174 -19.87 17.59 -4.61
C GLN A 174 -18.96 16.63 -3.83
N PRO A 175 -18.73 16.84 -2.53
CA PRO A 175 -17.88 15.96 -1.73
C PRO A 175 -18.30 14.49 -1.81
N GLU A 176 -19.60 14.22 -1.86
CA GLU A 176 -20.16 12.85 -1.90
C GLU A 176 -19.91 12.14 -3.25
N ASP A 177 -19.49 12.88 -4.28
CA ASP A 177 -19.08 12.31 -5.56
C ASP A 177 -17.67 11.70 -5.49
N PHE A 178 -16.87 12.04 -4.47
CA PHE A 178 -15.52 11.53 -4.28
C PHE A 178 -15.47 10.45 -3.20
N LEU A 179 -14.48 9.57 -3.32
CA LEU A 179 -14.11 8.61 -2.29
C LEU A 179 -12.59 8.61 -2.16
N VAL A 180 -12.09 8.84 -0.96
CA VAL A 180 -10.65 8.78 -0.68
C VAL A 180 -10.32 7.52 0.13
N SER A 181 -9.39 6.72 -0.39
CA SER A 181 -8.92 5.48 0.24
C SER A 181 -7.43 5.62 0.58
N VAL A 182 -7.12 5.47 1.86
CA VAL A 182 -5.75 5.49 2.39
C VAL A 182 -5.30 4.05 2.63
N ILE A 183 -4.17 3.68 2.05
CA ILE A 183 -3.66 2.30 2.04
C ILE A 183 -2.26 2.33 2.64
N ASP A 184 -2.11 1.72 3.82
CA ASP A 184 -0.82 1.54 4.47
C ASP A 184 -0.16 0.24 3.98
N MET A 185 1.07 0.36 3.48
CA MET A 185 1.85 -0.74 2.94
C MET A 185 3.13 -0.86 3.77
N ASP A 186 3.38 -2.04 4.35
CA ASP A 186 4.54 -2.24 5.23
C ASP A 186 5.14 -3.65 5.12
N TYR A 187 6.19 -3.90 5.91
CA TYR A 187 6.79 -5.23 6.07
C TYR A 187 6.17 -6.02 7.25
N GLY A 188 4.94 -5.67 7.67
CA GLY A 188 4.20 -6.34 8.74
C GLY A 188 4.49 -5.83 10.15
N MET A 189 5.32 -4.80 10.28
CA MET A 189 5.70 -4.20 11.56
C MET A 189 5.77 -2.67 11.49
N LYS A 190 4.83 -2.02 10.77
CA LYS A 190 4.85 -0.58 10.52
C LYS A 190 6.20 -0.16 9.93
N ASP A 191 6.80 0.92 10.44
CA ASP A 191 8.07 1.49 10.01
C ASP A 191 9.31 0.65 10.38
N LYS A 192 9.13 -0.44 11.13
CA LYS A 192 10.25 -1.27 11.63
C LYS A 192 10.60 -2.38 10.64
N ASN A 193 11.89 -2.64 10.51
CA ASN A 193 12.40 -3.82 9.83
C ASN A 193 12.10 -5.09 10.67
N PRO A 194 11.22 -6.00 10.20
CA PRO A 194 10.89 -7.21 10.96
C PRO A 194 12.08 -8.15 11.15
N VAL A 195 13.06 -8.15 10.24
CA VAL A 195 14.25 -9.01 10.32
C VAL A 195 15.10 -8.70 11.55
N ASN A 196 15.03 -7.46 12.08
CA ASN A 196 15.73 -7.10 13.31
C ASN A 196 15.20 -7.82 14.56
N ASN A 197 13.98 -8.39 14.50
CA ASN A 197 13.37 -9.15 15.59
C ASN A 197 13.52 -10.66 15.42
N VAL A 198 14.26 -11.10 14.39
CA VAL A 198 14.56 -12.51 14.15
C VAL A 198 15.90 -12.84 14.80
N HIS A 199 15.95 -13.98 15.48
CA HIS A 199 17.19 -14.55 16.00
C HIS A 199 17.71 -15.60 15.03
N PHE A 200 19.02 -15.61 14.82
CA PHE A 200 19.69 -16.53 13.92
C PHE A 200 20.67 -17.42 14.69
N TYR A 201 21.08 -18.52 14.07
CA TYR A 201 22.23 -19.32 14.49
C TYR A 201 23.22 -19.51 13.33
N CYS A 202 24.47 -19.81 13.66
CA CYS A 202 25.49 -20.19 12.69
C CYS A 202 25.74 -21.70 12.79
N LYS A 203 26.10 -22.35 11.69
CA LYS A 203 26.39 -23.80 11.68
C LYS A 203 27.51 -24.21 12.63
N ASP A 204 28.46 -23.30 12.86
CA ASP A 204 29.59 -23.53 13.76
C ASP A 204 29.21 -23.47 15.25
N ASP A 205 28.11 -22.77 15.60
CA ASP A 205 27.59 -22.66 16.97
C ASP A 205 26.05 -22.58 16.95
N PRO A 206 25.36 -23.75 16.83
CA PRO A 206 23.92 -23.78 16.56
C PRO A 206 23.02 -23.38 17.72
N ASP A 207 23.51 -23.40 18.95
CA ASP A 207 22.74 -23.06 20.16
C ASP A 207 22.85 -21.58 20.53
N LYS A 208 23.78 -20.86 19.88
CA LYS A 208 24.00 -19.44 20.13
C LYS A 208 23.13 -18.58 19.22
N ALA A 209 22.21 -17.86 19.85
CA ALA A 209 21.42 -16.84 19.18
C ALA A 209 22.28 -15.62 18.80
N VAL A 210 22.19 -15.19 17.55
CA VAL A 210 22.79 -13.96 17.04
C VAL A 210 21.75 -13.12 16.31
N GLN A 211 22.01 -11.82 16.20
CA GLN A 211 21.20 -10.91 15.39
C GLN A 211 22.00 -10.48 14.16
N ILE A 212 21.33 -10.43 13.01
CA ILE A 212 21.90 -9.95 11.75
C ILE A 212 21.22 -8.63 11.40
N ARG A 213 22.02 -7.60 11.14
CA ARG A 213 21.56 -6.25 10.81
C ARG A 213 21.58 -6.01 9.31
N LYS A 214 20.71 -5.13 8.81
CA LYS A 214 20.57 -4.80 7.38
C LYS A 214 21.91 -4.56 6.66
N ASN A 215 22.79 -3.78 7.29
CA ASN A 215 24.10 -3.42 6.73
C ASN A 215 25.07 -4.61 6.56
N GLN A 216 24.82 -5.74 7.23
CA GLN A 216 25.58 -6.98 7.08
C GLN A 216 25.07 -7.84 5.92
N VAL A 217 23.86 -7.55 5.41
CA VAL A 217 23.20 -8.37 4.37
C VAL A 217 23.44 -7.77 2.99
N SER A 218 22.91 -6.57 2.73
CA SER A 218 23.04 -5.92 1.42
C SER A 218 22.68 -4.44 1.48
N LYS A 219 23.36 -3.64 0.65
CA LYS A 219 23.04 -2.21 0.42
C LYS A 219 21.85 -2.01 -0.52
N LEU A 220 21.37 -3.06 -1.19
CA LEU A 220 20.23 -3.01 -2.11
C LEU A 220 18.89 -3.31 -1.41
N LEU A 221 18.91 -3.47 -0.09
CA LEU A 221 17.69 -3.65 0.71
C LEU A 221 16.95 -2.32 0.89
N PRO A 222 15.63 -2.35 1.18
CA PRO A 222 14.88 -1.14 1.41
C PRO A 222 15.46 -0.26 2.53
N GLU A 223 15.44 1.06 2.31
CA GLU A 223 15.72 2.05 3.35
C GLU A 223 14.51 2.31 4.25
N GLN A 224 13.31 2.19 3.67
CA GLN A 224 12.04 2.36 4.38
C GLN A 224 11.24 1.04 4.34
N PHE A 225 10.53 0.76 5.43
CA PHE A 225 9.75 -0.48 5.62
C PHE A 225 8.23 -0.24 5.66
N ALA A 226 7.81 1.02 5.52
CA ALA A 226 6.43 1.43 5.40
C ALA A 226 6.29 2.60 4.42
N GLU A 227 5.17 2.63 3.70
CA GLU A 227 4.73 3.72 2.83
C GLU A 227 3.21 3.82 2.87
N GLN A 228 2.67 4.95 2.43
CA GLN A 228 1.23 5.18 2.39
C GLN A 228 0.81 5.63 1.00
N LEU A 229 -0.24 4.99 0.47
CA LEU A 229 -0.84 5.32 -0.82
C LEU A 229 -2.20 5.96 -0.58
N ILE A 230 -2.45 7.11 -1.19
CA ILE A 230 -3.76 7.76 -1.20
C ILE A 230 -4.36 7.59 -2.58
N ARG A 231 -5.54 6.98 -2.65
CA ARG A 231 -6.23 6.69 -3.91
C ARG A 231 -7.58 7.37 -3.91
N VAL A 232 -7.90 8.05 -5.01
CA VAL A 232 -9.14 8.80 -5.15
C VAL A 232 -10.01 8.17 -6.24
N TYR A 233 -11.29 8.04 -5.94
CA TYR A 233 -12.30 7.56 -6.88
C TYR A 233 -13.41 8.60 -7.06
N CYS A 234 -14.11 8.53 -8.19
CA CYS A 234 -15.31 9.30 -8.47
C CYS A 234 -16.51 8.35 -8.65
N LYS A 235 -17.62 8.65 -7.97
CA LYS A 235 -18.88 7.91 -8.07
C LYS A 235 -19.61 8.19 -9.38
N LYS A 236 -19.51 9.42 -9.90
CA LYS A 236 -20.05 9.79 -11.21
C LYS A 236 -19.23 9.14 -12.32
N THR A 237 -19.91 8.52 -13.27
CA THR A 237 -19.26 7.73 -14.34
C THR A 237 -19.43 8.34 -15.72
N ASP A 238 -20.16 9.44 -15.86
CA ASP A 238 -20.27 10.17 -17.12
C ASP A 238 -18.94 10.86 -17.45
N GLU A 239 -18.64 10.93 -18.75
CA GLU A 239 -17.34 11.38 -19.25
C GLU A 239 -16.99 12.80 -18.80
N ARG A 240 -17.95 13.72 -18.84
CA ARG A 240 -17.77 15.12 -18.43
C ARG A 240 -17.41 15.24 -16.94
N SER A 241 -18.13 14.52 -16.07
CA SER A 241 -17.83 14.50 -14.64
C SER A 241 -16.48 13.86 -14.34
N LEU A 242 -16.08 12.82 -15.07
CA LEU A 242 -14.78 12.17 -14.90
C LEU A 242 -13.62 13.05 -15.34
N GLU A 243 -13.75 13.77 -16.46
CA GLU A 243 -12.77 14.75 -16.91
C GLU A 243 -12.59 15.86 -15.87
N ALA A 244 -13.69 16.42 -15.38
CA ALA A 244 -13.66 17.38 -14.29
C ALA A 244 -12.98 16.81 -13.05
N ALA A 245 -13.39 15.62 -12.59
CA ALA A 245 -12.89 14.99 -11.37
C ALA A 245 -11.38 14.70 -11.44
N LYS A 246 -10.84 14.29 -12.60
CA LYS A 246 -9.40 14.09 -12.79
C LYS A 246 -8.62 15.38 -12.58
N LYS A 247 -9.12 16.51 -13.09
CA LYS A 247 -8.46 17.81 -12.90
C LYS A 247 -8.51 18.27 -11.44
N HIS A 248 -9.66 18.09 -10.77
CA HIS A 248 -9.78 18.33 -9.32
C HIS A 248 -8.76 17.52 -8.53
N PHE A 249 -8.61 16.23 -8.85
CA PHE A 249 -7.63 15.36 -8.21
C PHE A 249 -6.19 15.85 -8.37
N VAL A 250 -5.79 16.25 -9.58
CA VAL A 250 -4.42 16.76 -9.82
C VAL A 250 -4.20 18.10 -9.10
N GLN A 251 -5.16 19.02 -9.17
CA GLN A 251 -5.10 20.31 -8.45
C GLN A 251 -4.99 20.09 -6.94
N TRP A 252 -5.82 19.21 -6.37
CA TRP A 252 -5.76 18.84 -4.96
C TRP A 252 -4.39 18.25 -4.56
N CYS A 253 -3.80 17.40 -5.39
CA CYS A 253 -2.43 16.90 -5.16
C CYS A 253 -1.39 18.04 -5.17
N MET A 254 -1.60 19.08 -5.98
CA MET A 254 -0.72 20.25 -5.98
C MET A 254 -0.86 21.03 -4.68
N ASP A 255 -2.09 21.32 -4.27
CA ASP A 255 -2.47 22.12 -3.10
C ASP A 255 -1.99 21.49 -1.78
N GLU A 256 -2.19 20.17 -1.62
CA GLU A 256 -1.80 19.41 -0.41
C GLU A 256 -0.30 19.05 -0.34
N ASN A 257 0.47 19.49 -1.33
CA ASN A 257 1.85 19.10 -1.52
C ASN A 257 2.11 17.59 -1.59
N PHE A 258 1.24 16.85 -2.29
CA PHE A 258 1.44 15.42 -2.51
C PHE A 258 2.32 15.13 -3.73
N SER A 259 2.73 13.86 -3.85
CA SER A 259 3.51 13.37 -4.99
C SER A 259 2.74 13.57 -6.31
N LYS A 260 3.46 13.71 -7.41
CA LYS A 260 2.85 13.75 -8.74
C LYS A 260 2.17 12.40 -9.04
N PRO A 261 0.88 12.38 -9.41
CA PRO A 261 0.25 11.16 -9.90
C PRO A 261 1.00 10.62 -11.14
N GLN A 262 1.15 9.30 -11.26
CA GLN A 262 1.92 8.68 -12.36
C GLN A 262 1.44 9.11 -13.75
N ASP A 263 0.13 9.16 -13.95
CA ASP A 263 -0.50 9.56 -15.21
C ASP A 263 -0.82 11.07 -15.25
N GLY A 264 -0.26 11.86 -14.32
CA GLY A 264 -0.58 13.28 -14.10
C GLY A 264 -0.48 14.13 -15.37
N ASP A 265 0.61 13.94 -16.13
CA ASP A 265 0.86 14.68 -17.38
C ASP A 265 -0.11 14.33 -18.52
N VAL A 266 -0.77 13.17 -18.42
CA VAL A 266 -1.78 12.74 -19.41
C VAL A 266 -3.17 13.23 -19.01
N ILE A 267 -3.50 13.18 -17.71
CA ILE A 267 -4.85 13.50 -17.22
C ILE A 267 -5.08 14.99 -17.00
N ALA A 268 -4.04 15.78 -16.75
CA ALA A 268 -4.11 17.23 -16.58
C ALA A 268 -2.81 17.91 -17.04
N PRO A 269 -2.47 17.82 -18.35
CA PRO A 269 -1.26 18.42 -18.92
C PRO A 269 -1.15 19.93 -18.69
N GLU A 270 -2.27 20.61 -18.47
CA GLU A 270 -2.32 22.04 -18.18
C GLU A 270 -1.98 22.41 -16.72
N LEU A 271 -2.09 21.46 -15.79
CA LEU A 271 -1.86 21.70 -14.35
C LEU A 271 -0.46 21.28 -13.90
N THR A 272 0.02 20.12 -14.36
CA THR A 272 1.30 19.59 -13.90
C THR A 272 2.50 20.52 -14.09
N PRO A 273 2.61 21.34 -15.16
CA PRO A 273 3.73 22.27 -15.33
C PRO A 273 3.71 23.44 -14.34
N LEU A 274 2.58 23.74 -13.71
CA LEU A 274 2.45 24.85 -12.76
C LEU A 274 3.14 24.56 -11.42
N LYS A 275 3.40 23.30 -11.11
CA LYS A 275 4.10 22.87 -9.89
C LYS A 275 5.56 22.57 -10.19
N ALA A 276 6.44 23.51 -9.87
CA ALA A 276 7.88 23.41 -10.16
C ALA A 276 8.56 22.14 -9.60
N SER A 277 8.07 21.62 -8.46
CA SER A 277 8.60 20.38 -7.86
C SER A 277 8.25 19.11 -8.63
N TRP A 278 7.35 19.18 -9.62
CA TRP A 278 6.93 18.06 -10.47
C TRP A 278 7.52 18.11 -11.88
N ALA A 279 8.28 19.17 -12.19
CA ALA A 279 9.09 19.22 -13.38
C ALA A 279 10.19 18.16 -13.26
N VAL A 280 10.36 17.35 -14.31
CA VAL A 280 11.47 16.41 -14.40
C VAL A 280 12.75 17.24 -14.38
N LYS A 281 13.53 17.13 -13.32
CA LYS A 281 14.96 17.39 -13.39
C LYS A 281 15.56 16.08 -13.84
N ASP A 282 16.24 16.08 -14.97
CA ASP A 282 17.06 14.94 -15.40
C ASP A 282 18.21 14.79 -14.40
N GLU A 283 17.95 14.17 -13.25
CA GLU A 283 18.95 13.89 -12.20
C GLU A 283 19.89 12.74 -12.60
N ASP A 284 19.73 12.17 -13.80
CA ASP A 284 20.56 11.09 -14.35
C ASP A 284 21.87 11.58 -15.01
N GLU A 285 22.17 12.89 -15.07
CA GLU A 285 23.38 13.42 -15.72
C GLU A 285 24.39 14.18 -14.83
N GLU A 286 24.17 14.36 -13.52
CA GLU A 286 25.12 15.08 -12.65
C GLU A 286 25.64 14.30 -11.44
N GLU A 287 26.49 13.30 -11.68
CA GLU A 287 27.59 12.97 -10.75
C GLU A 287 28.92 12.93 -11.52
N GLY A 288 29.38 14.12 -11.90
CA GLY A 288 30.57 14.26 -12.74
C GLY A 288 31.38 15.54 -12.55
N GLU A 289 31.19 16.33 -11.49
CA GLU A 289 32.08 17.48 -11.25
C GLU A 289 32.61 17.56 -9.82
N GLY A 290 33.92 17.39 -9.72
CA GLY A 290 34.69 17.43 -8.50
C GLY A 290 34.65 18.81 -7.83
N LYS A 291 34.52 18.79 -6.50
CA LYS A 291 34.71 19.95 -5.63
C LYS A 291 36.07 20.61 -5.89
N LYS A 292 36.06 21.78 -6.54
CA LYS A 292 37.13 22.78 -6.41
C LYS A 292 37.06 23.38 -5.00
N LYS A 293 38.14 23.26 -4.24
CA LYS A 293 38.49 24.20 -3.16
C LYS A 293 39.91 24.67 -3.40
N GLU A 294 40.05 25.97 -3.55
CA GLU A 294 41.32 26.70 -3.57
C GLU A 294 41.96 26.74 -2.17
N GLY A 295 43.28 26.85 -2.15
CA GLY A 295 44.08 27.15 -0.96
C GLY A 295 45.50 26.59 -1.09
N GLY A 296 46.40 27.36 -1.70
CA GLY A 296 47.76 26.92 -2.03
C GLY A 296 48.75 26.87 -0.86
N ARG A 297 49.86 26.16 -1.09
CA ARG A 297 51.26 26.53 -0.78
C ARG A 297 52.24 25.51 -1.35
N ASP A 298 53.38 26.03 -1.78
CA ASP A 298 54.50 25.37 -2.44
C ASP A 298 55.13 24.20 -1.68
N LEU A 299 55.61 23.18 -2.42
CA LEU A 299 57.04 22.81 -2.56
C LEU A 299 57.22 21.40 -3.16
N ASN A 300 57.84 21.36 -4.34
CA ASN A 300 58.94 20.49 -4.79
C ASN A 300 58.92 18.93 -4.69
N HIS A 301 59.27 18.34 -5.85
CA HIS A 301 59.94 17.05 -6.14
C HIS A 301 59.17 15.71 -6.15
N GLY A 302 59.23 15.04 -7.31
CA GLY A 302 59.69 13.63 -7.38
C GLY A 302 58.72 12.54 -7.86
N ASN A 303 58.79 12.20 -9.16
CA ASN A 303 58.64 10.86 -9.77
C ASN A 303 57.56 9.85 -9.32
N GLY A 304 56.63 9.55 -10.24
CA GLY A 304 56.35 8.19 -10.73
C GLY A 304 55.35 7.30 -9.96
N PRO A 305 54.38 6.63 -10.64
CA PRO A 305 53.34 5.85 -9.97
C PRO A 305 53.79 4.40 -9.71
N LYS A 306 53.50 3.86 -8.52
CA LYS A 306 53.55 2.41 -8.25
C LYS A 306 52.15 1.88 -7.93
N LYS A 307 51.52 1.27 -8.94
CA LYS A 307 50.37 0.38 -8.78
C LYS A 307 50.87 -0.94 -8.20
N ALA A 308 50.47 -1.27 -6.97
CA ALA A 308 50.65 -2.62 -6.43
C ALA A 308 49.51 -3.51 -6.96
N ARG A 309 49.84 -4.45 -7.85
CA ARG A 309 49.00 -5.59 -8.22
C ARG A 309 49.44 -6.78 -7.36
N THR A 310 48.60 -7.19 -6.41
CA THR A 310 48.78 -8.46 -5.70
C THR A 310 48.15 -9.56 -6.54
N GLN A 311 48.98 -10.47 -7.09
CA GLN A 311 48.52 -11.69 -7.75
C GLN A 311 48.30 -12.78 -6.69
N LEU A 312 47.11 -13.37 -6.69
CA LEU A 312 46.75 -14.56 -5.94
C LEU A 312 47.10 -15.82 -6.76
N PHE A 313 47.80 -16.72 -6.08
CA PHE A 313 48.18 -18.12 -6.36
C PHE A 313 47.63 -18.87 -7.59
N LYS A 314 48.52 -19.64 -8.23
CA LYS A 314 48.20 -20.95 -8.83
C LYS A 314 49.28 -22.00 -8.52
N ARG A 315 48.77 -23.12 -7.99
CA ARG A 315 49.36 -24.44 -7.71
C ARG A 315 50.25 -24.57 -6.48
#